data_AF-A0A8I3AXD4-F1
#
_entry.id   AF-A0A8I3AXD4-F1
#
_cell.length_a   1.000
_cell.length_b   1.000
_cell.length_c   1.000
_cell.angle_alpha   90.00
_cell.angle_beta   90.00
_cell.angle_gamma   90.00
#
_symmetry.space_group_name_H-M   'P 1'
#
loop_
_entity.id
_entity.type
_entity.pdbx_description
1 polymer ?
#
loop_
_entity_poly.entity_id
_entity_poly.type
_entity_poly.pdbx_seq_one_letter_code
_entity_poly.pdbx_strand_id
1 'polypeptide(L)' 'MSHVSFADGPLVNGVDVRSAATELVPAELVDTYITNLGAHSRNHLSTIIADHYKQEDVDFQLWDELER' A
#
# COMPACT_ATOMS: atom_id res chain seq x y z
N MET A 1 -14.18 5.77 11.95
CA MET A 1 -13.54 6.77 11.07
C MET A 1 -14.36 8.05 11.12
N SER A 2 -13.83 9.12 11.72
CA SER A 2 -14.48 10.44 11.70
C SER A 2 -14.24 11.10 10.35
N HIS A 3 -15.30 11.50 9.66
CA HIS A 3 -15.22 12.29 8.43
C HIS A 3 -15.76 13.70 8.70
N VAL A 4 -15.31 14.67 7.91
CA VAL A 4 -15.89 16.01 7.91
C VAL A 4 -17.07 16.02 6.95
N SER A 5 -18.26 16.35 7.45
CA SER A 5 -19.43 16.50 6.59
C SER A 5 -19.32 17.79 5.79
N PHE A 6 -19.57 17.70 4.47
CA PHE A 6 -19.63 18.89 3.62
C PHE A 6 -20.74 19.87 4.05
N ALA A 7 -21.76 19.40 4.77
CA ALA A 7 -22.82 20.25 5.30
C ALA A 7 -22.34 21.23 6.40
N ASP A 8 -21.16 21.00 6.98
CA ASP A 8 -20.53 21.93 7.92
C ASP A 8 -19.79 23.05 7.17
N GLY A 9 -20.58 23.92 6.53
CA GLY A 9 -20.12 25.04 5.72
C GLY A 9 -19.07 25.94 6.41
N PRO A 10 -19.28 26.39 7.66
CA PRO A 10 -18.30 27.19 8.38
C PRO A 10 -16.94 26.49 8.54
N LEU A 11 -16.93 25.18 8.77
CA LEU A 11 -15.72 24.40 8.90
C LEU A 11 -15.01 24.23 7.56
N VAL A 12 -15.72 23.82 6.50
CA VAL A 12 -15.09 23.49 5.20
C VAL A 12 -14.68 24.71 4.36
N ASN A 13 -15.19 25.91 4.67
CA ASN A 13 -14.95 27.13 3.88
C ASN A 13 -13.56 27.77 4.12
N GLY A 14 -12.81 27.33 5.13
CA GLY A 14 -11.52 27.94 5.50
C GLY A 14 -10.36 26.97 5.62
N VAL A 15 -10.55 25.69 5.31
CA VAL A 15 -9.56 24.63 5.56
C VAL A 15 -9.42 23.70 4.37
N ASP A 16 -8.22 23.15 4.19
CA ASP A 16 -7.98 22.07 3.23
C ASP A 16 -8.30 20.73 3.90
N VAL A 17 -9.42 20.11 3.50
CA VAL A 17 -9.86 18.82 4.04
C VAL A 17 -9.16 17.70 3.27
N ARG A 18 -8.24 17.00 3.95
CA ARG A 18 -7.52 15.86 3.39
C ARG A 18 -7.95 14.56 4.07
N SER A 19 -8.29 13.59 3.25
CA SER A 19 -8.55 12.22 3.68
C SER A 19 -7.51 11.31 3.04
N ALA A 20 -6.71 10.63 3.86
CA ALA A 20 -5.78 9.63 3.35
C ALA A 20 -6.58 8.41 2.87
N ALA A 21 -6.44 8.05 1.59
CA ALA A 21 -7.03 6.83 1.05
C ALA A 21 -6.25 5.58 1.49
N THR A 22 -4.94 5.74 1.68
CA THR A 22 -4.02 4.68 2.08
C THR A 22 -3.00 5.23 3.06
N GLU A 23 -2.47 4.33 3.88
CA GLU A 23 -1.39 4.61 4.83
C GLU A 23 -0.27 3.60 4.60
N LEU A 24 0.97 4.04 4.81
CA LEU A 24 2.15 3.19 4.72
C LEU A 24 2.64 2.88 6.13
N VAL A 25 2.70 1.59 6.46
CA VAL A 25 3.31 1.12 7.71
C VAL A 25 4.71 0.59 7.39
N PRO A 26 5.78 1.17 7.99
CA PRO A 26 7.12 0.63 7.86
C PRO A 26 7.18 -0.81 8.36
N ALA A 27 7.94 -1.66 7.68
CA ALA A 27 7.95 -3.09 8.00
C ALA A 27 8.52 -3.37 9.39
N GLU A 28 9.32 -2.47 9.99
CA GLU A 28 9.83 -2.48 11.38
C GLU A 28 8.78 -2.37 12.45
N LEU A 29 7.56 -2.01 12.06
CA LEU A 29 6.42 -2.01 12.96
C LEU A 29 5.55 -3.27 12.79
N VAL A 30 5.96 -4.24 11.97
CA VAL A 30 5.23 -5.49 11.70
C VAL A 30 6.02 -6.70 12.19
N ASP A 31 5.51 -7.36 13.22
CA ASP A 31 6.14 -8.55 13.81
C ASP A 31 5.89 -9.82 12.99
N THR A 32 4.71 -9.98 12.38
CA THR A 32 4.30 -11.21 11.71
C THR A 32 3.31 -10.95 10.59
N TYR A 33 3.48 -11.68 9.49
CA TYR A 33 2.57 -11.73 8.36
C TYR A 33 1.78 -13.03 8.41
N ILE A 34 0.47 -12.95 8.56
CA ILE A 34 -0.42 -14.11 8.45
C ILE A 34 -0.99 -14.12 7.03
N THR A 35 -0.62 -15.14 6.27
CA THR A 35 -0.98 -15.31 4.86
C THR A 35 -1.75 -16.61 4.67
N ASN A 36 -2.24 -16.85 3.45
CA ASN A 36 -2.80 -18.15 3.06
C ASN A 36 -1.75 -19.28 3.03
N LEU A 37 -0.46 -18.97 3.07
CA LEU A 37 0.65 -19.95 3.20
C LEU A 37 1.08 -20.16 4.66
N GLY A 38 0.43 -19.48 5.62
CA GLY A 38 0.71 -19.55 7.03
C GLY A 38 1.33 -18.26 7.60
N ALA A 39 1.87 -18.38 8.81
CA ALA A 39 2.50 -17.28 9.53
C ALA A 39 3.99 -17.16 9.19
N HIS A 40 4.44 -15.94 8.91
CA HIS A 40 5.80 -15.67 8.46
C HIS A 40 6.41 -14.46 9.16
N SER A 41 7.70 -14.54 9.45
CA SER A 41 8.49 -13.37 9.86
C SER A 41 8.80 -12.50 8.63
N ARG A 42 9.20 -11.24 8.86
CA ARG A 42 9.60 -10.36 7.75
C ARG A 42 10.71 -10.97 6.89
N ASN A 43 11.73 -11.55 7.53
CA ASN A 43 12.88 -12.12 6.81
C ASN A 43 12.48 -13.28 5.89
N HIS A 44 11.36 -13.94 6.15
CA HIS A 44 10.88 -15.02 5.30
C HIS A 44 10.12 -14.52 4.06
N LEU A 45 9.61 -13.28 4.05
CA LEU A 45 8.88 -12.74 2.91
C LEU A 45 9.73 -12.66 1.64
N SER A 46 11.03 -12.37 1.75
CA SER A 46 11.92 -12.32 0.58
C SER A 46 12.05 -13.67 -0.11
N THR A 47 12.05 -14.77 0.66
CA THR A 47 12.06 -16.14 0.10
C THR A 47 10.75 -16.42 -0.62
N ILE A 48 9.62 -16.09 -0.01
CA ILE A 48 8.30 -16.27 -0.64
C ILE A 48 8.23 -15.51 -1.96
N ILE A 49 8.70 -14.26 -2.00
CA ILE A 49 8.73 -13.47 -3.24
C ILE A 49 9.62 -14.15 -4.29
N ALA A 50 10.83 -14.57 -3.93
CA ALA A 50 11.76 -15.23 -4.85
C ALA A 50 11.24 -16.57 -5.39
N ASP A 51 10.43 -17.30 -4.61
CA ASP A 51 9.83 -18.56 -5.04
C ASP A 51 8.64 -18.38 -6.00
N HIS A 52 7.98 -17.21 -5.98
CA HIS A 52 6.73 -16.96 -6.72
C HIS A 52 6.86 -15.95 -7.86
N TYR A 53 7.88 -15.10 -7.84
CA TYR A 53 8.10 -14.04 -8.82
C TYR A 53 9.50 -14.10 -9.38
N LYS A 54 9.65 -13.76 -10.66
CA LYS A 54 10.95 -13.68 -11.29
C LYS A 54 11.54 -12.29 -11.10
N GLN A 55 12.86 -12.23 -10.96
CA GLN A 55 13.56 -10.97 -10.78
C GLN A 55 13.42 -10.05 -12.01
N GLU A 56 13.37 -10.63 -13.22
CA GLU A 56 13.20 -9.85 -14.46
C GLU A 56 11.86 -9.08 -14.52
N ASP A 57 10.86 -9.47 -13.73
CA ASP A 57 9.52 -8.86 -13.74
C ASP A 57 9.37 -7.70 -12.73
N VAL A 58 10.42 -7.37 -11.96
CA VAL A 58 10.35 -6.33 -10.90
C VAL A 58 10.09 -4.95 -11.47
N ASP A 59 10.70 -4.65 -12.62
CA ASP A 59 10.56 -3.38 -13.33
C ASP A 59 9.63 -3.52 -14.53
N PHE A 60 8.51 -4.24 -14.36
CA PHE A 60 7.53 -4.42 -15.42
C PHE A 60 6.92 -3.06 -15.83
N GLN A 61 7.52 -2.41 -16.82
CA GLN A 61 7.08 -1.12 -17.35
C GLN A 61 5.89 -1.34 -18.29
N LEU A 62 4.68 -1.14 -17.77
CA LEU A 62 3.44 -1.23 -18.55
C LEU A 62 3.33 -0.18 -19.69
N TRP A 63 4.21 0.82 -19.72
CA TRP A 63 4.06 2.01 -20.57
C TRP A 63 4.73 1.90 -21.94
N ASP A 64 5.75 1.04 -22.11
CA ASP A 64 6.51 0.91 -23.36
C ASP A 64 5.70 0.23 -24.49
N GLU A 65 4.67 -0.56 -24.16
CA GLU A 65 3.82 -1.24 -25.15
C GLU A 65 2.71 -0.33 -25.71
N LEU A 66 2.37 0.77 -25.05
CA LEU A 66 1.35 1.72 -25.51
C LEU A 66 1.89 2.76 -26.50
N GLU A 67 3.21 2.92 -26.59
CA GLU A 67 3.89 3.87 -27.49
C GLU A 67 4.37 3.23 -28.81
N ARG A 68 4.02 1.96 -29.08
CA ARG A 68 4.50 1.20 -30.24
C ARG A 68 3.44 0.89 -31.29
#